data_AF-A0A1F6H5V2-F1
#
_entry.id   AF-A0A1F6H5V2-F1
#
_cell.length_a   1.000
_cell.length_b   1.000
_cell.length_c   1.000
_cell.angle_alpha   90.00
_cell.angle_beta   90.00
_cell.angle_gamma   90.00
#
_symmetry.space_group_name_H-M   'P 1'
#
loop_
_entity.id
_entity.type
_entity.pdbx_description
1 polymer ?
#
loop_
_entity_poly.entity_id
_entity_poly.type
_entity_poly.pdbx_seq_one_letter_code
_entity_poly.pdbx_strand_id
1 'polypeptide(L)' 'MDKKWIAVSLSILFFILGFLVQLEQYLNIGVWFQMNDVHHETFALSLFTLAIGILIGSNLCKNEN' A
#
# COMPACT_ATOMS: atom_id res chain seq x y z
N MET A 1 -5.09 -22.14 -1.91
CA MET A 1 -5.09 -20.91 -1.09
C MET A 1 -6.31 -20.10 -1.48
N ASP A 2 -7.16 -19.72 -0.53
CA ASP A 2 -8.40 -19.01 -0.89
C ASP A 2 -8.10 -17.67 -1.55
N LYS A 3 -8.92 -17.26 -2.52
CA LYS A 3 -8.80 -15.97 -3.22
C LYS A 3 -8.70 -14.79 -2.24
N LYS A 4 -9.36 -14.90 -1.09
CA LYS A 4 -9.27 -13.94 0.02
C LYS A 4 -7.88 -13.88 0.63
N TRP A 5 -7.26 -15.02 0.91
CA TRP A 5 -5.90 -15.07 1.44
C TRP A 5 -4.89 -14.52 0.43
N ILE A 6 -5.09 -14.76 -0.87
CA ILE A 6 -4.27 -14.13 -1.92
C ILE A 6 -4.40 -12.61 -1.88
N ALA A 7 -5.62 -12.07 -1.80
CA ALA A 7 -5.87 -10.63 -1.73
C ALA A 7 -5.26 -10.01 -0.46
N VAL A 8 -5.39 -10.68 0.69
CA VAL A 8 -4.78 -10.25 1.96
C VAL A 8 -3.25 -10.21 1.85
N SER A 9 -2.63 -11.28 1.36
CA SER A 9 -1.17 -11.34 1.19
C SER A 9 -0.67 -10.25 0.24
N LEU A 10 -1.37 -10.03 -0.88
CA LEU A 10 -1.02 -8.99 -1.84
C LEU A 10 -1.17 -7.58 -1.23
N SER A 11 -2.22 -7.34 -0.44
CA SER A 11 -2.43 -6.07 0.24
C SER A 11 -1.33 -5.80 1.28
N ILE A 12 -0.94 -6.81 2.06
CA ILE A 12 0.16 -6.72 3.03
C ILE A 12 1.47 -6.36 2.31
N LEU A 13 1.77 -6.98 1.16
CA LEU A 13 2.95 -6.65 0.37
C LEU A 13 2.97 -5.16 -0.01
N PHE A 14 1.86 -4.61 -0.51
CA PHE A 14 1.78 -3.20 -0.89
C PHE A 14 1.87 -2.24 0.30
N PHE A 15 1.31 -2.60 1.46
CA PHE A 15 1.52 -1.82 2.70
C PHE A 15 2.99 -1.82 3.13
N ILE A 16 3.67 -2.97 3.08
CA ILE A 16 5.09 -3.07 3.41
C ILE A 16 5.91 -2.22 2.44
N LEU A 17 5.64 -2.28 1.14
CA LEU A 17 6.34 -1.47 0.15
C LEU A 17 6.16 0.03 0.38
N GLY A 18 4.91 0.48 0.64
CA GLY A 18 4.65 1.89 0.94
C GLY A 18 5.34 2.37 2.22
N PHE A 19 5.38 1.51 3.24
CA PHE A 19 6.12 1.78 4.47
C PHE A 19 7.64 1.86 4.23
N LEU A 20 8.21 0.93 3.43
CA LEU A 20 9.64 0.92 3.13
C LEU A 20 10.08 2.19 2.37
N VAL A 21 9.24 2.72 1.47
CA VAL A 21 9.50 3.99 0.78
C VAL A 21 9.59 5.15 1.78
N GLN A 22 8.64 5.25 2.71
CA GLN A 22 8.69 6.30 3.73
C GLN A 22 9.82 6.09 4.75
N LEU A 23 10.16 4.85 5.06
CA LEU A 23 11.28 4.51 5.93
C LEU A 23 12.62 4.92 5.29
N GLU A 24 12.79 4.69 4.00
CA GLU A 24 13.96 5.14 3.25
C GLU A 24 14.12 6.67 3.33
N GLN A 25 13.03 7.41 3.11
CA GLN A 25 13.01 8.86 3.26
C GLN A 25 13.39 9.30 4.68
N TYR A 26 12.82 8.64 5.69
CA TYR A 26 13.13 8.93 7.10
C TYR A 26 14.60 8.67 7.42
N LEU A 27 15.19 7.58 6.92
CA LEU A 27 16.59 7.26 7.17
C LEU A 27 17.55 8.24 6.48
N ASN A 28 17.16 8.80 5.33
CA ASN A 28 17.99 9.75 4.57
C ASN A 28 17.84 11.20 5.03
N ILE A 29 16.61 11.63 5.33
CA ILE A 29 16.27 13.06 5.54
C ILE A 29 15.86 13.33 7.01
N GLY A 30 15.55 12.29 7.79
CA GLY A 30 15.14 12.40 9.18
C GLY A 30 13.66 12.76 9.38
N VAL A 31 12.87 12.81 8.29
CA VAL A 31 11.44 13.13 8.33
C VAL A 31 10.64 12.07 7.57
N TRP A 32 9.49 11.69 8.12
CA TRP A 32 8.59 10.72 7.50
C TRP A 32 7.83 11.30 6.32
N PHE A 33 7.59 12.62 6.33
CA PHE A 33 6.80 13.31 5.33
C PHE A 33 7.47 14.62 4.92
N GLN A 34 7.71 14.81 3.61
CA GLN A 34 8.33 16.01 3.09
C GLN A 34 7.62 16.54 1.84
N MET A 35 6.98 17.72 1.94
CA MET A 35 6.24 18.34 0.83
C MET A 35 7.10 18.70 -0.39
N ASN A 36 8.40 18.90 -0.19
CA ASN A 36 9.33 19.15 -1.30
C ASN A 36 9.71 17.87 -2.05
N ASP A 37 9.49 16.69 -1.45
CA ASP A 37 9.74 15.38 -2.06
C ASP A 37 8.41 14.67 -2.36
N VAL A 38 7.63 15.30 -3.24
CA VAL A 38 6.31 14.80 -3.65
C VAL A 38 6.40 13.41 -4.28
N HIS A 39 7.56 13.03 -4.83
CA HIS A 39 7.75 11.73 -5.48
C HIS A 39 7.60 10.57 -4.49
N HIS A 40 8.31 10.61 -3.36
CA HIS A 40 8.23 9.56 -2.34
C HIS A 40 6.82 9.51 -1.73
N GLU A 41 6.20 10.66 -1.47
CA GLU A 41 4.86 10.72 -0.89
C GLU A 41 3.77 10.19 -1.81
N THR A 42 3.78 10.61 -3.07
CA THR A 42 2.77 10.17 -4.04
C THR A 42 2.94 8.69 -4.37
N PHE A 43 4.17 8.19 -4.39
CA PHE A 43 4.43 6.77 -4.59
C PHE A 43 3.95 5.93 -3.39
N ALA A 44 4.27 6.32 -2.15
CA ALA A 44 3.77 5.66 -0.95
C ALA A 44 2.23 5.68 -0.88
N LEU A 45 1.60 6.83 -1.14
CA LEU A 45 0.14 6.96 -1.19
C LEU A 45 -0.50 6.07 -2.25
N SER A 46 0.13 5.95 -3.42
CA SER A 46 -0.35 5.08 -4.49
C SER A 46 -0.31 3.60 -4.06
N LEU A 47 0.77 3.18 -3.39
CA LEU A 47 0.91 1.81 -2.85
C LEU A 47 -0.15 1.52 -1.77
N PHE A 48 -0.39 2.46 -0.85
CA PHE A 48 -1.44 2.33 0.17
C PHE A 48 -2.84 2.30 -0.44
N THR A 49 -3.10 3.16 -1.43
CA THR A 49 -4.40 3.19 -2.13
C THR A 49 -4.65 1.87 -2.87
N LEU A 50 -3.63 1.32 -3.51
CA LEU A 50 -3.71 0.02 -4.18
C LEU A 50 -3.98 -1.11 -3.18
N ALA A 51 -3.28 -1.14 -2.04
CA ALA A 51 -3.51 -2.13 -0.98
C ALA A 51 -4.97 -2.10 -0.48
N ILE A 52 -5.51 -0.91 -0.22
CA ILE A 52 -6.91 -0.72 0.18
C ILE A 52 -7.87 -1.15 -0.95
N GLY A 53 -7.58 -0.77 -2.19
CA GLY A 53 -8.38 -1.15 -3.36
C GLY A 53 -8.49 -2.66 -3.55
N ILE A 54 -7.40 -3.39 -3.34
CA ILE A 54 -7.37 -4.87 -3.39
C ILE A 54 -8.28 -5.45 -2.30
N LEU A 55 -8.18 -4.95 -1.06
CA LEU A 55 -9.03 -5.41 0.05
C LEU A 55 -10.52 -5.16 -0.25
N ILE A 56 -10.88 -3.96 -0.71
CA ILE A 56 -12.26 -3.62 -1.06
C ILE A 56 -12.77 -4.51 -2.20
N GLY A 57 -12.02 -4.59 -3.30
CA GLY A 57 -12.40 -5.41 -4.46
C GLY A 57 -12.59 -6.89 -4.11
N SER A 58 -11.75 -7.42 -3.21
CA SER A 58 -11.88 -8.81 -2.75
C SER A 58 -13.14 -9.10 -1.94
N ASN A 59 -13.74 -8.09 -1.31
CA ASN A 59 -14.98 -8.21 -0.55
C ASN A 59 -16.22 -8.04 -1.43
N LEU A 60 -16.13 -7.22 -2.49
CA LEU A 60 -17.25 -6.97 -3.42
C LEU A 60 -17.50 -8.15 -4.37
N CYS A 61 -16.46 -8.90 -4.74
CA CYS A 61 -16.54 -10.06 -5.62
C CYS A 61 -17.26 -11.29 -4.99
N LYS A 62 -17.78 -11.16 -3.76
CA LYS A 62 -18.54 -12.21 -3.06
C LYS A 62 -20.02 -12.27 -3.47
N ASN A 63 -20.53 -11.28 -4.21
CA ASN A 63 -21.97 -11.10 -4.46
C ASN A 63 -22.50 -11.73 -5.78
N GLU A 64 -21.70 -12.53 -6.49
CA GLU A 64 -22.11 -13.18 -7.75
C GLU A 64 -22.29 -14.70 -7.62
N ASN A 65 -22.98 -15.15 -6.57
CA ASN A 65 -23.44 -16.54 -6.45
C ASN A 65 -24.97 -16.61 -6.52
#